data_AF-A0A3D0XNI3-F1
#
_entry.id   AF-A0A3D0XNI3-F1
#
_cell.length_a   1.000
_cell.length_b   1.000
_cell.length_c   1.000
_cell.angle_alpha   90.00
_cell.angle_beta   90.00
_cell.angle_gamma   90.00
#
_symmetry.space_group_name_H-M   'P 1'
#
loop_
_entity.id
_entity.type
_entity.pdbx_description
1 polymer ?
#
loop_
_entity_poly.entity_id
_entity_poly.type
_entity_poly.pdbx_seq_one_letter_code
_entity_poly.pdbx_strand_id
1 'polypeptide(L)'
;MLKLSVNDIVKNKENCYSFVAAISKRARQISEELQEEEDTAEEKPVQLAVEEFMEGKFKIVQPDLNAEAKADAEQDAEVRAEKEKIERARAEEKKKTGKSAD
;
A
#
# COMPACT_ATOMS: atom_id res chain seq x y z
N MET A 1 -24.07 -0.26 -22.12
CA MET A 1 -22.88 0.48 -21.63
C MET A 1 -23.31 1.90 -21.33
N LEU A 2 -23.26 2.29 -20.06
CA LEU A 2 -23.35 3.70 -19.69
C LEU A 2 -22.10 4.42 -20.23
N LYS A 3 -22.29 5.51 -20.98
CA LYS A 3 -21.19 6.31 -21.50
C LYS A 3 -20.81 7.33 -20.43
N LEU A 4 -20.04 6.88 -19.44
CA LEU A 4 -19.53 7.75 -18.39
C LEU A 4 -18.30 8.49 -18.90
N SER A 5 -18.29 9.82 -18.78
CA SER A 5 -17.07 10.59 -18.98
C SER A 5 -16.25 10.55 -17.69
N VAL A 6 -14.93 10.41 -17.80
CA VAL A 6 -14.03 10.48 -16.64
C VAL A 6 -14.20 11.82 -15.90
N ASN A 7 -14.46 12.91 -16.64
CA ASN A 7 -14.75 14.22 -16.06
C ASN A 7 -16.04 14.26 -15.22
N ASP A 8 -17.02 13.40 -15.54
CA ASP A 8 -18.30 13.36 -14.81
C ASP A 8 -18.17 12.55 -13.51
N ILE A 9 -17.26 11.58 -13.48
CA ILE A 9 -16.98 10.72 -12.33
C ILE A 9 -16.03 11.39 -11.33
N VAL A 10 -14.95 11.98 -11.84
CA VAL A 10 -13.87 12.57 -11.05
C VAL A 10 -14.22 14.05 -10.77
N LYS A 11 -14.97 14.30 -9.69
CA LYS A 11 -15.39 15.66 -9.32
C LYS A 11 -14.25 16.44 -8.68
N ASN A 12 -13.98 17.65 -9.21
CA ASN A 12 -13.11 18.68 -8.63
C ASN A 12 -11.75 18.19 -8.07
N LYS A 13 -10.72 18.24 -8.94
CA LYS A 13 -9.29 18.16 -8.59
C LYS A 13 -8.77 16.79 -8.12
N GLU A 14 -9.58 15.74 -8.21
CA GLU A 14 -9.09 14.39 -8.04
C GLU A 14 -8.17 14.01 -9.22
N ASN A 15 -7.09 13.29 -8.90
CA ASN A 15 -6.08 12.92 -9.89
C ASN A 15 -6.59 11.75 -10.76
N CYS A 16 -6.80 12.00 -12.04
CA CYS A 16 -7.26 10.99 -13.00
C CYS A 16 -6.37 9.72 -13.00
N TYR A 17 -5.07 9.86 -12.77
CA TYR A 17 -4.16 8.70 -12.71
C TYR A 17 -4.44 7.84 -11.48
N SER A 18 -4.66 8.46 -10.32
CA SER A 18 -5.03 7.76 -9.09
C SER A 18 -6.39 7.09 -9.24
N PHE A 19 -7.33 7.73 -9.93
CA PHE A 19 -8.61 7.13 -10.28
C PHE A 19 -8.45 5.86 -11.12
N VAL A 20 -7.78 5.96 -12.26
CA VAL A 20 -7.59 4.80 -13.16
C VAL A 20 -6.84 3.66 -12.44
N ALA A 21 -5.80 3.98 -11.67
CA ALA A 21 -5.05 2.99 -10.91
C ALA A 21 -5.91 2.28 -9.86
N ALA A 22 -6.75 3.03 -9.12
CA ALA A 22 -7.62 2.45 -8.10
C ALA A 22 -8.73 1.58 -8.71
N ILE A 23 -9.42 2.08 -9.75
CA ILE A 23 -10.45 1.30 -10.47
C ILE A 23 -9.85 0.02 -11.05
N SER A 24 -8.65 0.09 -11.65
CA SER A 24 -7.98 -1.09 -12.22
C SER A 24 -7.65 -2.14 -11.15
N LYS A 25 -7.25 -1.71 -9.94
CA LYS A 25 -7.00 -2.61 -8.81
C LYS A 25 -8.29 -3.28 -8.35
N ARG A 26 -9.36 -2.50 -8.15
CA ARG A 26 -10.65 -3.05 -7.71
C ARG A 26 -11.25 -4.00 -8.76
N ALA A 27 -11.14 -3.66 -10.04
CA ALA A 27 -11.61 -4.53 -11.12
C ALA A 27 -10.87 -5.89 -11.16
N ARG A 28 -9.58 -5.94 -10.80
CA ARG A 28 -8.86 -7.21 -10.67
C ARG A 28 -9.39 -8.05 -9.51
N GLN A 29 -9.63 -7.43 -8.35
CA GLN A 29 -10.23 -8.12 -7.20
C GLN A 29 -11.59 -8.70 -7.55
N ILE A 30 -12.47 -7.91 -8.17
CA ILE A 30 -13.78 -8.38 -8.64
C ILE A 30 -13.62 -9.54 -9.63
N SER A 31 -12.65 -9.47 -10.54
CA SER A 31 -12.40 -10.55 -11.49
C SER A 31 -11.90 -11.84 -10.82
N GLU A 32 -11.13 -11.73 -9.73
CA GLU A 32 -10.66 -12.86 -8.93
C GLU A 32 -11.83 -13.46 -8.13
N GLU A 33 -12.63 -12.60 -7.46
CA GLU A 33 -13.85 -12.97 -6.74
C GLU A 33 -14.84 -13.74 -7.65
N LEU A 34 -15.08 -13.26 -8.87
CA LEU A 34 -15.94 -13.90 -9.87
C LEU A 34 -15.37 -15.19 -10.49
N GLN A 35 -14.06 -15.44 -10.33
CA GLN A 35 -13.45 -16.69 -10.78
C GLN A 35 -13.53 -17.77 -9.69
N GLU A 36 -13.51 -17.36 -8.42
CA GLU A 36 -13.65 -18.25 -7.25
C GLU A 36 -15.10 -18.67 -7.02
N GLU A 37 -16.05 -17.75 -7.21
CA GLU A 37 -17.45 -18.13 -7.34
C GLU A 37 -17.61 -18.73 -8.74
N GLU A 38 -17.98 -20.01 -8.85
CA GLU A 38 -18.16 -20.75 -10.12
C GLU A 38 -19.28 -20.18 -11.04
N ASP A 39 -19.63 -18.91 -10.84
CA ASP A 39 -20.65 -18.17 -11.56
C ASP A 39 -20.11 -17.70 -12.90
N THR A 40 -20.80 -18.15 -13.95
CA THR A 40 -20.67 -17.67 -15.34
C THR A 40 -21.30 -16.29 -15.52
N ALA A 41 -21.24 -15.45 -14.48
CA ALA A 41 -21.78 -14.12 -14.53
C ALA A 41 -20.95 -13.29 -15.52
N GLU A 42 -21.59 -12.86 -16.61
CA GLU A 42 -21.03 -11.93 -17.62
C GLU A 42 -20.80 -10.51 -17.06
N GLU A 43 -20.54 -10.39 -15.77
CA GLU A 43 -20.34 -9.11 -15.13
C GLU A 43 -18.98 -8.54 -15.53
N LYS A 44 -18.98 -7.30 -16.00
CA LYS A 44 -17.79 -6.63 -16.50
C LYS A 44 -17.05 -6.02 -15.31
N PRO A 45 -15.91 -6.55 -14.87
CA PRO A 45 -15.31 -6.18 -13.58
C PRO A 45 -14.97 -4.69 -13.48
N VAL A 46 -14.57 -4.09 -14.61
CA VAL A 46 -14.29 -2.65 -14.69
C VAL A 46 -15.55 -1.81 -14.52
N GLN A 47 -16.69 -2.26 -15.06
CA GLN A 47 -17.94 -1.53 -14.94
C GLN A 47 -18.43 -1.57 -13.49
N LEU A 48 -18.42 -2.75 -12.86
CA LEU A 48 -18.75 -2.92 -11.45
C LEU A 48 -17.87 -2.05 -10.55
N ALA A 49 -16.55 -2.04 -10.76
CA ALA A 49 -15.63 -1.22 -9.97
C ALA A 49 -15.98 0.28 -10.04
N VAL A 50 -16.42 0.78 -11.19
CA VAL A 50 -16.86 2.18 -11.35
C VAL A 50 -18.19 2.42 -10.65
N GLU A 51 -19.14 1.49 -10.76
CA GLU A 51 -20.44 1.57 -10.07
C GLU A 51 -20.24 1.57 -8.54
N GLU A 52 -19.43 0.66 -8.01
CA GLU A 52 -19.09 0.62 -6.58
C GLU A 52 -18.44 1.92 -6.09
N PHE A 53 -17.60 2.53 -6.92
CA PHE A 53 -17.01 3.83 -6.62
C PHE A 53 -18.07 4.94 -6.58
N MET A 54 -18.97 4.98 -7.57
CA MET A 54 -20.06 5.96 -7.63
C MET A 54 -21.08 5.81 -6.49
N GLU A 55 -21.31 4.57 -6.03
CA GLU A 55 -22.12 4.26 -4.85
C GLU A 55 -21.40 4.58 -3.53
N GLY A 56 -20.10 4.87 -3.57
CA GLY A 56 -19.30 5.21 -2.39
C GLY A 56 -18.92 4.01 -1.53
N LYS A 57 -18.96 2.78 -2.08
CA LYS A 57 -18.55 1.54 -1.37
C LYS A 57 -17.06 1.56 -0.99
N PHE A 58 -16.24 2.27 -1.77
CA PHE A 58 -14.84 2.54 -1.44
C PHE A 58 -14.45 3.95 -1.85
N LYS A 59 -13.29 4.40 -1.35
CA LYS A 59 -12.73 5.72 -1.63
C LYS A 59 -11.27 5.60 -2.07
N ILE A 60 -10.86 6.51 -2.94
CA ILE A 60 -9.49 6.58 -3.43
C ILE A 60 -8.72 7.53 -2.52
N VAL A 61 -7.83 6.99 -1.71
CA VAL A 61 -6.92 7.78 -0.87
C VAL A 61 -5.57 7.81 -1.57
N GLN A 62 -5.07 9.00 -1.89
CA GLN A 62 -3.70 9.14 -2.35
C GLN A 62 -2.77 9.11 -1.14
N PRO A 63 -1.72 8.26 -1.17
CA PRO A 63 -0.67 8.34 -0.17
C PRO A 63 0.01 9.71 -0.25
N ASP A 64 0.21 10.35 0.89
CA ASP A 64 1.08 11.52 0.97
C ASP A 64 2.52 11.01 0.89
N LEU A 65 3.09 11.04 -0.32
CA LEU A 65 4.45 10.61 -0.59
C LEU A 65 5.48 11.32 0.31
N ASN A 66 5.14 12.50 0.83
CA ASN A 66 6.00 13.27 1.72
C ASN A 66 5.90 12.82 3.19
N ALA A 67 4.81 12.16 3.57
CA ALA A 67 4.62 11.56 4.88
C ALA A 67 5.24 10.16 4.96
N GLU A 68 5.09 9.34 3.90
CA GLU A 68 5.67 8.00 3.83
C GLU A 68 7.20 8.03 3.82
N ALA A 69 7.80 8.94 3.05
CA ALA A 69 9.26 9.12 3.03
C ALA A 69 9.84 9.53 4.41
N LYS A 70 9.05 10.20 5.26
CA LYS A 70 9.46 10.53 6.64
C LYS A 70 9.37 9.31 7.56
N ALA A 71 8.32 8.50 7.42
CA ALA A 71 8.14 7.30 8.21
C ALA A 71 9.24 6.25 7.93
N ASP A 72 9.57 6.05 6.65
CA ASP A 72 10.63 5.12 6.24
C ASP A 72 12.01 5.57 6.73
N ALA A 73 12.31 6.87 6.62
CA ALA A 73 13.56 7.44 7.11
C ALA A 73 13.70 7.36 8.63
N GLU A 74 12.60 7.49 9.37
CA GLU A 74 12.58 7.37 10.83
C GLU A 74 12.79 5.92 11.28
N GLN A 75 12.14 4.96 10.62
CA GLN A 75 12.35 3.52 10.87
C GLN A 75 13.79 3.09 10.57
N ASP A 76 14.37 3.53 9.45
CA ASP A 76 15.75 3.22 9.09
C ASP A 76 16.77 3.79 10.09
N ALA A 77 16.51 5.01 10.59
CA ALA A 77 17.35 5.64 11.60
C ALA A 77 17.30 4.90 12.94
N GLU A 78 16.10 4.46 13.36
CA GLU A 78 15.91 3.70 14.59
C GLU A 78 16.58 2.32 14.51
N VAL A 79 16.41 1.61 13.39
CA VAL A 79 17.08 0.32 13.14
C VAL A 79 18.60 0.45 13.14
N ARG A 80 19.14 1.54 12.59
CA ARG A 80 20.58 1.81 12.62
C ARG A 80 21.09 2.09 14.03
N ALA A 81 20.36 2.88 14.81
CA ALA A 81 20.70 3.18 16.20
C ALA A 81 20.65 1.91 17.09
N GLU A 82 19.65 1.05 16.88
CA GLU A 82 19.51 -0.24 17.58
C GLU A 82 20.71 -1.16 17.28
N LYS A 83 21.10 -1.28 16.01
CA LYS A 83 22.25 -2.08 15.58
C LYS A 83 23.56 -1.61 16.22
N GLU A 84 23.80 -0.30 16.25
CA GLU A 84 25.01 0.26 16.88
C GLU A 84 25.04 0.00 18.39
N LYS A 85 23.90 0.09 19.09
CA LYS A 85 23.83 -0.25 20.53
C LYS A 85 24.16 -1.72 20.78
N ILE A 86 23.61 -2.62 19.97
CA ILE A 86 23.86 -4.06 20.06
C ILE A 86 25.34 -4.37 19.79
N GLU A 87 25.94 -3.72 18.79
CA GLU A 87 27.36 -3.92 18.44
C GLU A 87 28.29 -3.44 19.56
N ARG A 88 28.00 -2.28 20.15
CA ARG A 88 28.76 -1.75 21.30
C ARG A 88 28.66 -2.66 22.52
N ALA A 89 27.45 -3.14 22.85
CA ALA A 89 27.25 -4.09 23.94
C ALA A 89 28.05 -5.39 23.72
N ARG A 90 27.99 -5.96 22.50
CA ARG A 90 28.77 -7.16 22.14
C ARG A 90 30.29 -6.93 22.18
N ALA A 91 30.76 -5.72 21.88
CA ALA A 91 32.18 -5.37 21.97
C ALA A 91 32.68 -5.24 23.42
N GLU A 92 31.82 -4.76 24.32
CA GLU A 92 32.12 -4.67 25.76
C GLU A 92 32.13 -6.04 26.45
N GLU A 93 31.24 -6.95 26.07
CA GLU A 93 31.22 -8.32 26.60
C GLU A 93 32.48 -9.11 26.20
N LYS A 94 32.95 -8.95 24.95
CA LYS A 94 34.20 -9.55 24.47
C LYS A 94 35.45 -9.06 25.21
N LYS A 95 35.43 -7.85 25.77
CA LYS A 95 36.54 -7.31 26.58
C LYS A 95 36.56 -7.87 28.01
N LYS A 96 35.43 -8.37 28.52
CA LYS A 96 35.35 -8.97 29.87
C LYS A 96 35.76 -10.44 29.92
N THR A 97 35.66 -11.19 28.83
CA THR A 97 36.01 -12.63 28.77
C THR A 97 37.48 -12.91 28.47
N GLY A 98 38.27 -11.92 28.06
CA GLY A 98 39.70 -12.07 27.72
C GLY A 98 40.69 -11.89 28.88
N LYS A 99 40.23 -11.68 30.12
CA LYS A 99 41.10 -11.46 31.29
C LYS A 99 40.92 -12.57 32.34
N SER A 100 41.10 -13.82 31.93
CA SER A 100 41.13 -14.99 32.83
C SER A 100 41.63 -16.21 32.07
N ALA A 101 42.96 -16.38 31.98
CA ALA A 101 43.67 -17.66 31.99
C ALA A 101 45.17 -17.39 31.70
N ASP A 102 45.86 -16.84 32.69
CA ASP A 102 47.30 -17.10 32.92
C ASP A 102 47.37 -18.20 34.00
#